data_AF-A0A0C3F8R9-F1
#
_entry.id   AF-A0A0C3F8R9-F1
#
_cell.length_a   1.000
_cell.length_b   1.000
_cell.length_c   1.000
_cell.angle_alpha   90.00
_cell.angle_beta   90.00
_cell.angle_gamma   90.00
#
_symmetry.space_group_name_H-M   'P 1'
#
loop_
_entity.id
_entity.type
_entity.pdbx_description
1 polymer ?
#
loop_
_entity_poly.entity_id
_entity_poly.type
_entity_poly.pdbx_seq_one_letter_code
_entity_poly.pdbx_strand_id
1 'polypeptide(L)' 'YHNISDGKFVTAKCIVPKCLNMCDTLTIQQFFQKSWHYMDAYFKGLDAVQTAFAVKKYKSHWRVGLPSEIIASM' A
#
# COMPACT_ATOMS: atom_id res chain seq x y z
N TYR A 1 -8.63 -6.16 -15.38
CA TYR A 1 -8.60 -4.80 -15.98
C TYR A 1 -7.45 -4.57 -16.96
N HIS A 2 -6.31 -5.24 -16.83
CA HIS A 2 -5.17 -5.09 -17.78
C HIS A 2 -5.58 -5.31 -19.25
N ASN A 3 -6.50 -6.23 -19.54
CA ASN A 3 -6.97 -6.51 -20.89
C ASN A 3 -7.98 -5.48 -21.44
N ILE A 4 -8.44 -4.54 -20.61
CA ILE A 4 -9.41 -3.48 -20.98
C ILE A 4 -8.70 -2.11 -21.02
N SER A 5 -7.43 -2.05 -20.60
CA SER A 5 -6.67 -0.81 -20.57
C SER A 5 -5.89 -0.63 -21.87
N ASP A 6 -6.25 0.41 -22.64
CA ASP A 6 -5.58 0.77 -23.90
C ASP A 6 -4.38 1.73 -23.70
N GLY A 7 -3.93 1.93 -22.46
CA GLY A 7 -2.88 2.90 -22.10
C GLY A 7 -3.27 4.38 -22.22
N LYS A 8 -4.44 4.69 -22.78
CA LYS A 8 -4.94 6.08 -22.95
C LYS A 8 -5.61 6.60 -21.68
N PHE A 9 -5.30 7.84 -21.32
CA PHE A 9 -5.89 8.51 -20.14
C PHE A 9 -7.40 8.65 -20.21
N VAL A 10 -7.95 8.94 -21.41
CA VAL A 10 -9.42 9.06 -21.61
C VAL A 10 -10.13 7.77 -21.24
N THR A 11 -9.60 6.63 -21.71
CA THR A 11 -10.11 5.30 -21.39
C THR A 11 -9.99 5.01 -19.90
N ALA A 12 -8.83 5.33 -19.28
CA ALA A 12 -8.63 5.18 -17.85
C ALA A 12 -9.63 6.01 -17.02
N LYS A 13 -9.91 7.25 -17.42
CA LYS A 13 -10.86 8.14 -16.74
C LYS A 13 -12.27 7.55 -16.67
N CYS A 14 -12.66 6.76 -17.67
CA CYS A 14 -13.95 6.06 -17.70
C CYS A 14 -13.94 4.74 -16.92
N ILE A 15 -12.83 4.00 -16.95
CA ILE A 15 -12.73 2.65 -16.36
C ILE A 15 -12.49 2.73 -14.84
N VAL A 16 -11.60 3.62 -14.38
CA VAL A 16 -11.19 3.70 -12.97
C VAL A 16 -12.37 3.88 -12.02
N PRO A 17 -13.33 4.81 -12.24
CA PRO A 17 -14.49 4.94 -11.37
C PRO A 17 -15.36 3.68 -11.31
N LYS A 18 -15.52 2.98 -12.44
CA LYS A 18 -16.26 1.72 -12.50
C LYS A 18 -15.57 0.64 -11.67
N CYS A 19 -14.25 0.54 -11.76
CA CYS A 19 -13.47 -0.38 -10.94
C CYS A 19 -13.62 -0.06 -9.45
N LEU A 20 -13.51 1.22 -9.07
CA LEU A 20 -13.63 1.64 -7.67
C LEU A 20 -15.03 1.36 -7.10
N ASN A 21 -16.08 1.56 -7.89
CA ASN A 21 -17.44 1.25 -7.48
C ASN A 21 -17.71 -0.27 -7.39
N MET A 22 -16.97 -1.09 -8.12
CA MET A 22 -17.04 -2.56 -8.03
C MET A 22 -16.18 -3.14 -6.91
N CYS A 23 -15.27 -2.35 -6.32
CA CYS A 23 -14.42 -2.84 -5.24
C CYS A 23 -15.24 -2.99 -3.96
N ASP A 24 -15.10 -4.15 -3.32
CA ASP A 24 -15.68 -4.38 -2.00
C ASP A 24 -15.05 -3.44 -0.96
N THR A 25 -15.85 -3.07 0.03
CA THR A 25 -15.40 -2.25 1.16
C THR A 25 -14.18 -2.83 1.87
N LEU A 26 -14.10 -4.16 1.93
CA LEU A 26 -12.98 -4.90 2.51
C LEU A 26 -11.69 -4.70 1.70
N THR A 27 -11.76 -4.67 0.36
CA THR A 27 -10.61 -4.38 -0.50
C THR A 27 -10.12 -2.95 -0.29
N ILE A 28 -11.04 -1.99 -0.17
CA ILE A 28 -10.69 -0.58 0.10
C ILE A 28 -9.99 -0.44 1.45
N GLN A 29 -10.51 -1.08 2.49
CA GLN A 29 -9.91 -1.08 3.83
C GLN A 29 -8.49 -1.69 3.82
N GLN A 30 -8.31 -2.85 3.17
CA GLN A 30 -7.00 -3.49 3.06
C GLN A 30 -6.00 -2.62 2.31
N PHE A 31 -6.43 -1.95 1.23
CA PHE A 31 -5.58 -1.03 0.49
C PHE A 31 -5.16 0.18 1.34
N PHE A 32 -6.09 0.75 2.10
CA PHE A 32 -5.82 1.86 3.00
C PHE A 32 -4.83 1.46 4.10
N GLN A 33 -5.06 0.32 4.76
CA GLN A 33 -4.16 -0.20 5.80
C GLN A 33 -2.74 -0.44 5.25
N LYS A 34 -2.65 -1.08 4.07
CA LYS A 34 -1.35 -1.30 3.42
C LYS A 34 -0.64 0.03 3.15
N SER A 35 -1.33 1.00 2.56
CA SER A 35 -0.78 2.32 2.28
C SER A 35 -0.33 3.03 3.56
N TRP A 36 -1.12 2.94 4.63
CA TRP A 36 -0.80 3.51 5.92
C TRP A 36 0.52 2.97 6.50
N HIS A 37 0.78 1.66 6.40
CA HIS A 37 2.05 1.09 6.88
C HIS A 37 3.27 1.61 6.14
N TYR A 38 3.17 1.78 4.82
CA TYR A 38 4.25 2.38 4.04
C TYR A 38 4.49 3.84 4.46
N MET A 39 3.42 4.62 4.62
CA MET A 39 3.54 6.01 5.04
C MET A 39 4.13 6.12 6.45
N ASP A 40 3.67 5.31 7.41
CA ASP A 40 4.22 5.26 8.77
C ASP A 40 5.72 4.91 8.78
N ALA A 41 6.16 3.97 7.94
CA ALA A 41 7.58 3.63 7.81
C ALA A 41 8.41 4.79 7.23
N TYR A 42 7.93 5.44 6.16
CA TYR A 42 8.62 6.58 5.58
C TYR A 42 8.64 7.79 6.51
N PHE A 43 7.56 8.06 7.25
CA PHE A 43 7.54 9.13 8.26
C PHE A 43 8.58 8.91 9.36
N LYS A 44 8.94 7.65 9.62
CA LYS A 44 10.00 7.29 10.57
C LYS A 44 11.41 7.30 9.96
N GLY A 45 11.55 7.67 8.68
CA GLY A 45 12.83 7.79 7.98
C GLY A 45 13.41 6.47 7.49
N LEU A 46 12.60 5.42 7.35
CA LEU A 46 13.06 4.12 6.85
C LEU A 46 13.26 4.16 5.33
N ASP A 47 14.34 3.54 4.86
CA ASP A 47 14.60 3.35 3.43
C ASP A 47 13.60 2.36 2.80
N ALA A 48 13.53 2.30 1.46
CA ALA A 48 12.62 1.44 0.73
C ALA A 48 12.78 -0.05 1.09
N VAL A 49 14.03 -0.53 1.25
CA VAL A 49 14.30 -1.93 1.62
C VAL A 49 13.82 -2.21 3.04
N GLN A 50 14.09 -1.28 3.96
CA GLN A 50 13.70 -1.39 5.36
C GLN A 50 12.18 -1.32 5.53
N THR A 51 11.53 -0.45 4.75
CA THR A 51 10.08 -0.32 4.70
C THR A 51 9.41 -1.59 4.19
N ALA A 52 9.93 -2.18 3.11
CA ALA A 52 9.40 -3.45 2.59
C ALA A 52 9.50 -4.58 3.63
N PHE A 53 10.62 -4.65 4.36
CA PHE A 53 10.80 -5.58 5.46
C PHE A 53 9.81 -5.31 6.61
N ALA A 54 9.69 -4.05 7.04
CA ALA A 54 8.78 -3.65 8.12
C ALA A 54 7.32 -3.95 7.79
N VAL A 55 6.85 -3.63 6.58
CA VAL A 55 5.47 -3.91 6.15
C VAL A 55 5.20 -5.42 6.13
N LYS A 56 6.19 -6.24 5.74
CA LYS A 56 6.08 -7.69 5.76
C LYS A 56 5.99 -8.24 7.19
N LYS A 57 6.84 -7.74 8.09
CA LYS A 57 6.93 -8.19 9.48
C LYS A 57 5.75 -7.72 10.34
N TYR A 58 5.28 -6.50 10.15
CA TYR A 58 4.23 -5.86 10.96
C TYR A 58 2.86 -5.85 10.27
N LYS A 59 2.62 -6.75 9.30
CA LYS A 59 1.38 -6.80 8.49
C LYS A 59 0.08 -6.86 9.31
N SER A 60 0.12 -7.47 10.50
CA SER A 60 -1.04 -7.63 11.38
C SER A 60 -1.15 -6.54 12.47
N HIS A 61 -0.15 -5.65 12.57
CA HIS A 61 -0.13 -4.58 13.56
C HIS A 61 -0.68 -3.30 12.95
N TRP A 62 -1.09 -2.32 13.77
CA TRP A 62 -1.55 -1.02 13.25
C TRP A 62 -0.38 -0.08 12.87
N ARG A 63 0.77 -0.23 13.54
CA ARG A 63 1.96 0.62 13.33
C ARG A 63 3.16 -0.26 13.04
N VAL A 64 4.09 0.25 12.23
CA VAL A 64 5.42 -0.38 12.12
C VAL A 64 6.18 -0.16 13.42
N GLY A 65 7.09 -1.07 13.78
CA GLY A 65 7.93 -0.94 14.98
C GLY A 65 8.80 0.31 15.01
N LEU A 66 9.64 0.45 16.04
CA LEU A 66 10.63 1.53 16.07
C LEU A 66 11.68 1.32 14.97
N PRO A 67 12.21 2.38 14.34
CA PRO A 67 13.23 2.24 13.29
C PRO A 67 14.46 1.46 13.74
N SER A 68 14.92 1.69 14.98
CA SER A 68 16.04 0.96 15.57
C SER A 68 15.80 -0.55 15.65
N GLU A 69 14.58 -0.98 16.01
CA GLU A 69 14.19 -2.39 16.08
C GLU A 69 14.08 -3.01 14.68
N ILE A 70 13.57 -2.24 13.72
CA ILE A 70 13.45 -2.67 12.33
C ILE A 70 14.83 -2.89 11.74
N ILE A 71 15.74 -1.92 11.89
CA ILE A 71 17.12 -2.01 11.42
C ILE A 71 17.88 -3.15 12.10
N ALA A 72 17.72 -3.33 13.41
CA ALA A 72 18.36 -4.42 14.15
C ALA A 72 17.82 -5.81 13.80
N SER A 73 16.66 -5.91 13.15
CA SER A 73 16.01 -7.18 12.84
C SER A 73 15.96 -7.53 11.35
N MET A 74 16.55 -6.69 10.51
CA MET A 74 16.84 -6.96 9.10
C MET A 74 18.10 -7.79 8.95
#